data_AF-A0A8I2YJ50-F1
#
_entry.id   AF-A0A8I2YJ50-F1
#
_cell.length_a   1.000
_cell.length_b   1.000
_cell.length_c   1.000
_cell.angle_alpha   90.00
_cell.angle_beta   90.00
_cell.angle_gamma   90.00
#
_symmetry.space_group_name_H-M   'P 1'
#
loop_
_entity.id
_entity.type
_entity.pdbx_description
1 polymer ?
#
loop_
_entity_poly.entity_id
_entity_poly.type
_entity_poly.pdbx_seq_one_letter_code
_entity_poly.pdbx_strand_id
1 'polypeptide(L)'
;MNCIGAHCDINGYDLPDGAPSPSSNHSKPEDQNPWHPFSDRAQFELADFLFCRNEMPRAQVDELMQILAALNQHHHKDPPFASANDLYQKIDQIDDSKSWQSFSFSYAGNDLELENGNLASWKQETYQLVLRNAKSLIQEQLACSEFKDYMDYCPHQIFDDDGNQVWSDFMSGNWAWEQCVSLLVF
;
A
#
# COMPACT_ATOMS: atom_id res chain seq x y z
N MET A 1 1.49 -34.83 -8.93
CA MET A 1 1.53 -33.91 -10.08
C MET A 1 1.93 -32.56 -9.52
N ASN A 2 3.10 -32.04 -9.90
CA ASN A 2 3.50 -30.70 -9.49
C ASN A 2 2.62 -29.71 -10.26
N CYS A 3 1.66 -29.09 -9.57
CA CYS A 3 1.09 -27.83 -10.03
C CYS A 3 2.21 -26.80 -9.88
N ILE A 4 3.07 -26.71 -10.89
CA ILE A 4 4.04 -25.63 -11.01
C ILE A 4 3.22 -24.47 -11.54
N GLY A 5 3.16 -23.34 -10.82
CA GLY A 5 2.51 -22.11 -11.28
C GLY A 5 3.22 -21.58 -12.53
N ALA A 6 2.96 -22.22 -13.67
CA ALA A 6 3.58 -21.89 -14.93
C ALA A 6 3.22 -20.45 -15.30
N HIS A 7 4.22 -19.72 -15.81
CA HIS A 7 3.97 -18.37 -16.30
C HIS A 7 2.92 -18.45 -17.41
N CYS A 8 1.83 -17.70 -17.29
CA CYS A 8 0.75 -17.69 -18.27
C CYS A 8 0.48 -16.28 -18.78
N ASP A 9 -0.12 -16.18 -19.97
CA ASP A 9 -0.56 -14.92 -20.55
C ASP A 9 -1.85 -14.39 -19.89
N ILE A 10 -2.34 -13.23 -20.35
CA ILE A 10 -3.58 -12.62 -19.82
C ILE A 10 -4.83 -13.49 -20.00
N ASN A 11 -4.78 -14.47 -20.89
CA ASN A 11 -5.88 -15.41 -21.16
C ASN A 11 -5.70 -16.74 -20.40
N GLY A 12 -4.61 -16.90 -19.64
CA GLY A 12 -4.31 -18.12 -18.89
C GLY A 12 -3.65 -19.22 -19.72
N TYR A 13 -3.07 -18.90 -20.89
CA TYR A 13 -2.28 -19.86 -21.65
C TYR A 13 -0.83 -19.86 -21.19
N ASP A 14 -0.25 -21.05 -21.01
CA ASP A 14 1.15 -21.21 -20.62
C ASP A 14 2.09 -20.52 -21.62
N LEU A 15 3.02 -19.75 -21.07
CA LEU A 15 4.09 -19.11 -21.83
C LEU A 15 5.21 -20.13 -22.09
N PRO A 16 5.87 -20.05 -23.26
CA PRO A 16 7.02 -20.91 -23.56
C PRO A 16 8.18 -20.62 -22.60
N ASP A 17 9.00 -21.65 -22.34
CA ASP A 17 10.19 -21.53 -21.50
C ASP A 17 11.11 -20.40 -22.01
N GLY A 18 11.44 -19.46 -21.11
CA GLY A 18 12.27 -18.30 -21.42
C GLY A 18 11.53 -17.13 -22.06
N ALA A 19 10.20 -17.11 -22.03
CA ALA A 19 9.42 -15.94 -22.44
C ALA A 19 9.93 -14.68 -21.69
N PRO A 20 10.13 -13.55 -22.40
CA PRO A 20 10.58 -12.32 -21.77
C PRO A 20 9.52 -11.87 -20.76
N SER A 21 9.97 -11.40 -19.59
CA SER A 21 9.08 -10.80 -18.61
C SER A 21 8.28 -9.67 -19.29
N PRO A 22 6.96 -9.58 -19.07
CA PRO A 22 6.19 -8.49 -19.63
C PRO A 22 6.84 -7.17 -19.22
N SER A 23 6.98 -6.26 -20.19
CA SER A 23 7.51 -4.93 -19.95
C SER A 23 6.74 -4.33 -18.78
N SER A 24 7.42 -4.09 -17.66
CA SER A 24 6.77 -3.45 -16.54
C SER A 24 6.35 -2.07 -17.02
N ASN A 25 5.04 -1.80 -17.03
CA ASN A 25 4.54 -0.44 -17.25
C ASN A 25 5.02 0.52 -16.15
N HIS A 26 5.70 0.01 -15.11
CA HIS A 26 6.42 0.78 -14.10
C HIS A 26 7.85 1.15 -14.50
N SER A 27 8.27 0.92 -15.75
CA SER A 27 9.39 1.66 -16.33
C SER A 27 8.99 3.14 -16.36
N LYS A 28 9.14 3.83 -15.21
CA LYS A 28 9.28 5.28 -15.18
C LYS A 28 10.27 5.62 -16.28
N PRO A 29 9.96 6.53 -17.21
CA PRO A 29 10.92 6.94 -18.22
C PRO A 29 12.24 7.27 -17.52
N GLU A 30 13.34 6.65 -17.93
CA GLU A 30 14.68 6.83 -17.31
C GLU A 30 15.11 8.31 -17.23
N ASP A 31 14.44 9.18 -18.01
CA ASP A 31 14.64 10.63 -18.04
C ASP A 31 13.83 11.43 -17.01
N GLN A 32 12.96 10.81 -16.20
CA GLN A 32 12.21 11.48 -15.15
C GLN A 32 12.93 11.34 -13.81
N ASN A 33 13.21 12.48 -13.18
CA ASN A 33 13.77 12.60 -11.84
C ASN A 33 13.31 11.45 -10.91
N PRO A 34 14.23 10.59 -10.42
CA PRO A 34 13.85 9.40 -9.64
C PRO A 34 13.16 9.75 -8.31
N TRP A 35 13.31 11.01 -7.87
CA TRP A 35 12.68 11.55 -6.68
C TRP A 35 11.35 12.24 -6.95
N HIS A 36 10.82 12.25 -8.19
CA HIS A 36 9.53 12.85 -8.49
C HIS A 36 8.45 12.34 -7.51
N PRO A 37 7.62 13.21 -6.90
CA PRO A 37 7.40 14.64 -7.20
C PRO A 37 8.37 15.63 -6.53
N PHE A 38 9.34 15.16 -5.76
CA PHE A 38 10.37 15.99 -5.15
C PHE A 38 11.42 16.42 -6.19
N SER A 39 12.03 17.59 -6.01
CA SER A 39 13.04 18.14 -6.93
C SER A 39 14.33 17.32 -6.95
N ASP A 40 14.67 16.70 -5.83
CA ASP A 40 15.91 15.95 -5.63
C ASP A 40 15.81 15.06 -4.38
N ARG A 41 16.88 14.29 -4.17
CA ARG A 41 17.04 13.39 -3.02
C ARG A 41 16.90 14.09 -1.67
N ALA A 42 17.49 15.27 -1.50
CA ALA A 42 17.54 15.94 -0.22
C ALA A 42 16.14 16.45 0.17
N GLN A 43 15.36 16.93 -0.79
CA GLN A 43 13.97 17.31 -0.56
C GLN A 43 13.11 16.09 -0.19
N PHE A 44 13.30 14.95 -0.84
CA PHE A 44 12.63 13.69 -0.48
C PHE A 44 12.99 13.23 0.95
N GLU A 45 14.29 13.16 1.28
CA GLU A 45 14.74 12.73 2.60
C GLU A 45 14.25 13.67 3.72
N LEU A 46 14.15 14.97 3.43
CA LEU A 46 13.56 15.92 4.37
C LEU A 46 12.05 15.67 4.55
N ALA A 47 11.31 15.38 3.48
CA ALA A 47 9.90 15.01 3.60
C ALA A 47 9.72 13.76 4.46
N ASP A 48 10.49 12.69 4.20
CA ASP A 48 10.46 11.44 4.98
C ASP A 48 10.78 11.70 6.45
N PHE A 49 11.83 12.47 6.74
CA PHE A 49 12.19 12.82 8.10
C PHE A 49 11.08 13.58 8.84
N LEU A 50 10.54 14.63 8.20
CA LEU A 50 9.52 15.48 8.82
C LEU A 50 8.18 14.75 9.01
N PHE A 51 7.75 13.97 8.01
CA PHE A 51 6.43 13.34 7.99
C PHE A 51 6.42 11.94 8.61
N CYS A 52 7.27 11.02 8.15
CA CYS A 52 7.23 9.62 8.58
C CYS A 52 7.96 9.38 9.89
N ARG A 53 9.11 10.03 10.10
CA ARG A 53 10.02 9.68 11.21
C ARG A 53 9.81 10.55 12.45
N ASN A 54 9.66 11.86 12.25
CA ASN A 54 9.48 12.81 13.34
C ASN A 54 8.01 13.15 13.59
N GLU A 55 7.12 12.87 12.63
CA GLU A 55 5.70 13.25 12.66
C GLU A 55 5.50 14.70 13.12
N MET A 56 6.31 15.60 12.54
CA MET A 56 6.48 16.95 13.05
C MET A 56 5.13 17.71 13.02
N PRO A 57 4.71 18.36 14.12
CA PRO A 57 3.49 19.16 14.14
C PRO A 57 3.51 20.21 13.04
N ARG A 58 2.36 20.41 12.36
CA ARG A 58 2.22 21.34 11.24
C ARG A 58 2.84 22.71 11.49
N ALA A 59 2.54 23.31 12.65
CA ALA A 59 3.05 24.62 13.02
C ALA A 59 4.59 24.67 13.13
N GLN A 60 5.23 23.57 13.56
CA GLN A 60 6.69 23.47 13.64
C GLN A 60 7.31 23.27 12.26
N VAL A 61 6.64 22.58 11.34
CA VAL A 61 7.08 22.50 9.93
C VAL A 61 7.04 23.89 9.30
N ASP A 62 5.96 24.66 9.51
CA ASP A 62 5.85 26.03 9.02
C ASP A 62 6.96 26.93 9.60
N GLU A 63 7.21 26.84 10.91
CA GLU A 63 8.30 27.56 11.58
C GLU A 63 9.68 27.18 11.01
N LEU A 64 9.95 25.89 10.81
CA LEU A 64 11.19 25.41 10.22
C LEU A 64 11.40 25.98 8.81
N MET A 65 10.37 25.97 7.96
CA MET A 65 10.49 26.54 6.61
C MET A 65 10.76 28.05 6.64
N GLN A 66 10.15 28.78 7.58
CA GLN A 66 10.45 30.21 7.78
C GLN A 66 11.90 30.45 8.24
N ILE A 67 12.40 29.64 9.17
CA ILE A 67 13.80 29.70 9.62
C ILE A 67 14.74 29.43 8.45
N LEU A 68 14.48 28.39 7.65
CA LEU A 68 15.28 28.06 6.47
C LEU A 68 15.26 29.16 5.41
N ALA A 69 14.10 29.80 5.20
CA ALA A 69 13.99 30.95 4.29
C ALA A 69 14.85 32.15 4.78
N ALA A 70 14.81 32.44 6.08
CA ALA A 70 15.61 33.51 6.68
C ALA A 70 17.11 33.23 6.61
N LEU A 71 17.55 31.99 6.89
CA LEU A 71 18.95 31.59 6.78
C LEU A 71 19.48 31.69 5.34
N ASN A 72 18.63 31.44 4.35
CA ASN A 72 19.00 31.45 2.94
C ASN A 72 18.76 32.80 2.24
N GLN A 73 18.33 33.83 2.96
CA GLN A 73 17.97 35.13 2.40
C GLN A 73 19.09 35.76 1.55
N HIS A 74 20.35 35.59 1.96
CA HIS A 74 21.51 36.12 1.24
C HIS A 74 21.90 35.32 0.00
N HIS A 75 21.42 34.08 -0.11
CA HIS A 75 21.72 33.19 -1.24
C HIS A 75 20.59 33.13 -2.27
N HIS A 76 19.50 33.88 -2.06
CA HIS A 76 18.29 33.86 -2.90
C HIS A 76 17.80 32.43 -3.18
N LYS A 77 17.91 31.55 -2.18
CA LYS A 77 17.43 30.18 -2.25
C LYS A 77 16.15 30.05 -1.43
N ASP A 78 15.11 29.53 -2.07
CA ASP A 78 13.85 29.21 -1.41
C ASP A 78 14.03 28.02 -0.44
N PRO A 79 13.23 27.95 0.64
CA PRO A 79 13.19 26.76 1.49
C PRO A 79 12.74 25.53 0.69
N PRO A 80 13.08 24.31 1.15
CA PRO A 80 12.69 23.07 0.46
C PRO A 80 11.17 22.90 0.27
N PHE A 81 10.36 23.47 1.17
CA PHE A 81 8.91 23.55 1.05
C PHE A 81 8.45 24.96 1.41
N ALA A 82 7.39 25.45 0.77
CA ALA A 82 6.82 26.77 1.09
C ALA A 82 6.10 26.79 2.44
N SER A 83 5.53 25.65 2.84
CA SER A 83 4.80 25.45 4.10
C SER A 83 4.62 23.96 4.36
N ALA A 84 4.07 23.61 5.52
CA ALA A 84 3.59 22.27 5.81
C ALA A 84 2.52 21.81 4.80
N ASN A 85 1.73 22.74 4.25
CA ASN A 85 0.75 22.41 3.20
C ASN A 85 1.40 21.95 1.91
N ASP A 86 2.47 22.65 1.50
CA ASP A 86 3.23 22.33 0.30
C ASP A 86 3.93 20.97 0.44
N LEU A 87 4.48 20.68 1.62
CA LEU A 87 4.98 19.35 1.96
C LEU A 87 3.90 18.27 1.77
N TYR A 88 2.72 18.44 2.36
CA TYR A 88 1.64 17.44 2.25
C TYR A 88 1.15 17.29 0.82
N GLN A 89 0.99 18.39 0.08
CA GLN A 89 0.61 18.34 -1.34
C GLN A 89 1.63 17.60 -2.20
N LYS A 90 2.94 17.72 -1.90
CA LYS A 90 3.97 16.91 -2.57
C LYS A 90 3.89 15.44 -2.18
N ILE A 91 3.63 15.13 -0.91
CA ILE A 91 3.43 13.74 -0.47
C ILE A 91 2.22 13.13 -1.18
N ASP A 92 1.12 13.86 -1.29
CA ASP A 92 -0.10 13.43 -1.97
C ASP A 92 0.12 13.20 -3.48
N GLN A 93 1.15 13.81 -4.08
CA GLN A 93 1.56 13.59 -5.49
C GLN A 93 2.47 12.38 -5.69
N ILE A 94 2.97 11.73 -4.62
CA ILE A 94 3.80 10.52 -4.75
C ILE A 94 2.99 9.40 -5.42
N ASP A 95 1.67 9.39 -5.22
CA ASP A 95 0.83 8.27 -5.58
C ASP A 95 -0.30 8.63 -6.55
N ASP A 96 -0.21 8.09 -7.77
CA ASP A 96 -1.32 8.01 -8.73
C ASP A 96 -2.17 6.74 -8.52
N SER A 97 -1.88 5.92 -7.49
CA SER A 97 -2.65 4.70 -7.23
C SER A 97 -4.08 5.00 -6.79
N LYS A 98 -4.97 4.05 -7.09
CA LYS A 98 -6.42 4.20 -6.91
C LYS A 98 -6.76 4.61 -5.48
N SER A 99 -7.46 5.73 -5.39
CA SER A 99 -7.77 6.47 -4.18
C SER A 99 -8.27 5.59 -3.04
N TRP A 100 -7.63 5.75 -1.88
CA TRP A 100 -8.23 5.40 -0.61
C TRP A 100 -9.60 6.08 -0.49
N GLN A 101 -10.61 5.33 -0.04
CA GLN A 101 -11.95 5.84 0.20
C GLN A 101 -12.16 5.94 1.70
N SER A 102 -12.55 7.11 2.18
CA SER A 102 -12.89 7.30 3.59
C SER A 102 -14.38 7.57 3.76
N PHE A 103 -15.02 6.85 4.68
CA PHE A 103 -16.41 7.08 5.07
C PHE A 103 -16.48 7.26 6.58
N SER A 104 -17.16 8.31 7.03
CA SER A 104 -17.47 8.48 8.45
C SER A 104 -18.79 7.81 8.76
N PHE A 105 -18.83 7.00 9.82
CA PHE A 105 -20.05 6.34 10.27
C PHE A 105 -20.14 6.38 11.79
N SER A 106 -21.38 6.41 12.28
CA SER A 106 -21.70 6.35 13.70
C SER A 106 -22.80 5.32 13.92
N TYR A 107 -23.02 4.94 15.18
CA TYR A 107 -24.08 4.02 15.55
C TYR A 107 -25.46 4.62 15.24
N ALA A 108 -26.24 3.94 14.40
CA ALA A 108 -27.56 4.41 13.93
C ALA A 108 -28.75 3.84 14.73
N GLY A 109 -28.50 3.09 15.81
CA GLY A 109 -29.55 2.43 16.58
C GLY A 109 -30.28 3.39 17.52
N ASN A 110 -31.60 3.23 17.64
CA ASN A 110 -32.44 3.96 18.59
C ASN A 110 -32.31 3.44 20.03
N ASP A 111 -31.73 2.24 20.18
CA ASP A 111 -31.53 1.57 21.46
C ASP A 111 -30.23 2.07 22.11
N LEU A 112 -30.32 3.30 22.60
CA LEU A 112 -29.37 3.85 23.57
C LEU A 112 -29.69 3.23 24.95
N GLU A 113 -29.59 1.91 25.03
CA GLU A 113 -29.63 1.23 26.32
C GLU A 113 -28.48 1.78 27.17
N LEU A 114 -28.86 2.39 28.27
CA LEU A 114 -27.95 2.90 29.28
C LEU A 114 -27.44 1.70 30.07
N GLU A 115 -26.25 1.20 29.75
CA GLU A 115 -25.55 0.34 30.70
C GLU A 115 -25.20 1.17 31.94
N ASN A 116 -25.78 0.83 33.09
CA ASN A 116 -25.57 1.53 34.36
C ASN A 116 -25.87 3.04 34.33
N GLY A 117 -26.84 3.48 33.52
CA GLY A 117 -27.24 4.90 33.47
C GLY A 117 -26.33 5.78 32.61
N ASN A 118 -25.40 5.20 31.83
CA ASN A 118 -24.59 5.95 30.87
C ASN A 118 -24.58 5.26 29.50
N LEU A 119 -24.45 6.04 28.43
CA LEU A 119 -24.26 5.48 27.10
C LEU A 119 -22.83 4.97 26.97
N ALA A 120 -22.68 3.78 26.36
CA ALA A 120 -21.37 3.29 26.00
C ALA A 120 -20.71 4.28 25.02
N SER A 121 -19.49 4.72 25.32
CA SER A 121 -18.77 5.73 24.52
C SER A 121 -18.70 5.34 23.04
N TRP A 122 -18.53 4.05 22.74
CA TRP A 122 -18.45 3.58 21.36
C TRP A 122 -19.70 3.86 20.51
N LYS A 123 -20.89 4.02 21.13
CA LYS A 123 -22.14 4.38 20.44
C LYS A 123 -22.26 5.88 20.16
N GLN A 124 -21.44 6.70 20.82
CA GLN A 124 -21.47 8.16 20.71
C GLN A 124 -20.38 8.70 19.78
N GLU A 125 -19.34 7.91 19.55
CA GLU A 125 -18.23 8.29 18.67
C GLU A 125 -18.58 8.17 17.19
N THR A 126 -17.91 9.00 16.39
CA THR A 126 -17.87 8.86 14.92
C THR A 126 -16.56 8.19 14.54
N TYR A 127 -16.64 7.11 13.78
CA TYR A 127 -15.49 6.39 13.29
C TYR A 127 -15.26 6.69 11.82
N GLN A 128 -13.99 6.74 11.43
CA GLN A 128 -13.58 6.84 10.04
C GLN A 128 -13.18 5.45 9.54
N LEU A 129 -13.92 4.93 8.57
CA LEU A 129 -13.55 3.73 7.84
C LEU A 129 -12.74 4.14 6.61
N VAL A 130 -11.49 3.68 6.52
CA VAL A 130 -10.60 3.92 5.38
C VAL A 130 -10.44 2.60 4.62
N LEU A 131 -10.89 2.57 3.36
CA LEU A 131 -10.93 1.38 2.51
C LEU A 131 -10.06 1.58 1.27
N ARG A 132 -9.52 0.47 0.76
CA ARG A 132 -8.87 0.41 -0.55
C ARG A 132 -9.51 -0.71 -1.36
N ASN A 133 -9.55 -0.55 -2.67
CA ASN A 133 -10.06 -1.60 -3.55
C ASN A 133 -9.13 -2.83 -3.51
N ALA A 134 -9.57 -3.90 -2.86
CA ALA A 134 -8.76 -5.11 -2.65
C ALA A 134 -8.21 -5.71 -3.96
N LYS A 135 -9.02 -5.75 -5.02
CA LYS A 135 -8.59 -6.23 -6.34
C LYS A 135 -7.42 -5.41 -6.88
N SER A 136 -7.51 -4.09 -6.77
CA SER A 136 -6.46 -3.19 -7.27
C SER A 136 -5.18 -3.31 -6.45
N LEU A 137 -5.30 -3.43 -5.13
CA LEU A 137 -4.16 -3.67 -4.25
C LEU A 137 -3.41 -4.95 -4.63
N ILE A 138 -4.14 -6.05 -4.82
CA ILE A 138 -3.53 -7.33 -5.22
C ILE A 138 -2.88 -7.20 -6.60
N GLN A 139 -3.50 -6.51 -7.56
CA GLN A 139 -2.90 -6.27 -8.87
C GLN A 139 -1.59 -5.49 -8.80
N GLU A 140 -1.52 -4.46 -7.95
CA GLU A 140 -0.30 -3.68 -7.73
C GLU A 140 0.80 -4.50 -7.05
N GLN A 141 0.44 -5.30 -6.05
CA GLN A 141 1.38 -6.20 -5.38
C GLN A 141 1.94 -7.25 -6.35
N LEU A 142 1.09 -7.85 -7.19
CA LEU A 142 1.51 -8.82 -8.21
C LEU A 142 2.35 -8.20 -9.32
N ALA A 143 2.17 -6.91 -9.62
CA ALA A 143 2.97 -6.19 -10.61
C ALA A 143 4.35 -5.75 -10.08
N CYS A 144 4.51 -5.68 -8.75
CA CYS A 144 5.75 -5.25 -8.12
C CYS A 144 6.72 -6.43 -7.95
N SER A 145 7.85 -6.38 -8.66
CA SER A 145 8.86 -7.45 -8.65
C SER A 145 9.53 -7.67 -7.31
N GLU A 146 9.49 -6.68 -6.40
CA GLU A 146 10.04 -6.82 -5.05
C GLU A 146 9.28 -7.85 -4.20
N PHE A 147 8.01 -8.11 -4.52
CA PHE A 147 7.20 -9.10 -3.81
C PHE A 147 7.33 -10.53 -4.36
N LYS A 148 8.14 -10.74 -5.41
CA LYS A 148 8.26 -12.04 -6.08
C LYS A 148 8.58 -13.20 -5.13
N ASP A 149 9.47 -12.97 -4.18
CA ASP A 149 9.94 -14.00 -3.25
C ASP A 149 9.11 -14.04 -1.94
N TYR A 150 8.04 -13.25 -1.85
CA TYR A 150 7.19 -13.12 -0.67
C TYR A 150 5.77 -13.66 -0.90
N MET A 151 5.49 -14.22 -2.08
CA MET A 151 4.18 -14.76 -2.42
C MET A 151 4.31 -16.14 -3.06
N ASP A 152 3.51 -17.08 -2.58
CA ASP A 152 3.25 -18.31 -3.31
C ASP A 152 2.23 -18.04 -4.42
N TYR A 153 2.59 -18.44 -5.64
CA TYR A 153 1.74 -18.26 -6.82
C TYR A 153 0.90 -19.50 -7.15
N CYS A 154 1.17 -20.62 -6.47
CA CYS A 154 0.44 -21.86 -6.65
C CYS A 154 -0.04 -22.38 -5.30
N PRO A 155 -1.28 -22.91 -5.24
CA PRO A 155 -1.74 -23.65 -4.09
C PRO A 155 -0.81 -24.80 -3.74
N HIS A 156 -0.63 -25.02 -2.45
CA HIS A 156 0.20 -26.08 -1.92
C HIS A 156 -0.41 -26.62 -0.63
N GLN A 157 -0.03 -27.83 -0.23
CA GLN A 157 -0.46 -28.42 1.04
C GLN A 157 0.78 -28.75 1.85
N ILE A 158 0.84 -28.21 3.07
CA ILE A 158 1.90 -28.51 4.03
C ILE A 158 1.28 -29.43 5.07
N PHE A 159 2.02 -30.46 5.48
CA PHE A 159 1.62 -31.36 6.56
C PHE A 159 2.72 -31.42 7.61
N ASP A 160 2.33 -31.49 8.89
CA ASP A 160 3.26 -31.73 9.99
C ASP A 160 3.67 -33.22 10.09
N ASP A 161 4.55 -33.53 11.04
CA ASP A 161 5.03 -34.90 11.26
C ASP A 161 3.91 -35.88 11.68
N ASP A 162 2.80 -35.36 12.22
CA ASP A 162 1.61 -36.13 12.61
C ASP A 162 0.62 -36.31 11.45
N GLY A 163 0.90 -35.71 10.28
CA GLY A 163 0.06 -35.77 9.08
C GLY A 163 -1.12 -34.80 9.09
N ASN A 164 -1.15 -33.81 9.99
CA ASN A 164 -2.16 -32.76 9.98
C ASN A 164 -1.77 -31.66 9.00
N GLN A 165 -2.76 -31.11 8.29
CA GLN A 165 -2.53 -30.00 7.38
C GLN A 165 -2.15 -28.74 8.17
N VAL A 166 -1.13 -28.04 7.69
CA VAL A 166 -0.64 -26.76 8.22
C VAL A 166 -1.02 -25.66 7.25
N TRP A 167 -1.61 -24.58 7.77
CA TRP A 167 -1.98 -23.39 7.01
C TRP A 167 -1.08 -22.22 7.41
N SER A 168 -0.41 -21.62 6.42
CA SER A 168 0.52 -20.50 6.59
C SER A 168 0.04 -19.22 5.89
N ASP A 169 -0.59 -19.37 4.74
CA ASP A 169 -0.98 -18.29 3.83
C ASP A 169 -2.19 -18.69 2.97
N PHE A 170 -2.59 -17.79 2.07
CA PHE A 170 -3.74 -18.00 1.19
C PHE A 170 -3.61 -19.25 0.31
N MET A 171 -2.42 -19.55 -0.22
CA MET A 171 -2.18 -20.68 -1.12
C MET A 171 -2.13 -22.02 -0.39
N SER A 172 -1.85 -22.03 0.92
CA SER A 172 -2.00 -23.23 1.75
C SER A 172 -3.46 -23.63 2.02
N GLY A 173 -4.41 -22.75 1.70
CA GLY A 173 -5.83 -22.92 1.99
C GLY A 173 -6.57 -23.88 1.06
N ASN A 174 -7.57 -24.58 1.60
CA ASN A 174 -8.38 -25.53 0.84
C ASN A 174 -9.10 -24.90 -0.35
N TRP A 175 -9.59 -23.66 -0.20
CA TRP A 175 -10.25 -22.97 -1.29
C TRP A 175 -9.31 -22.79 -2.51
N ALA A 176 -8.09 -22.32 -2.29
CA ALA A 176 -7.12 -22.11 -3.37
C ALA A 176 -6.77 -23.45 -4.04
N TRP A 177 -6.55 -24.49 -3.24
CA TRP A 177 -6.32 -25.86 -3.74
C TRP A 177 -7.48 -26.39 -4.58
N GLU A 178 -8.72 -26.23 -4.12
CA GLU A 178 -9.92 -26.65 -4.84
C GLU A 178 -10.05 -25.90 -6.18
N GLN A 179 -9.80 -24.60 -6.21
CA GLN A 179 -9.89 -23.82 -7.45
C GLN A 179 -8.86 -24.24 -8.51
N CYS A 180 -7.63 -24.57 -8.12
CA CYS A 180 -6.56 -24.83 -9.10
C CYS A 180 -6.31 -26.30 -9.40
N VAL A 181 -6.56 -27.19 -8.43
CA VAL A 181 -6.19 -28.61 -8.53
C VAL A 181 -7.43 -29.49 -8.70
N SER A 182 -8.53 -29.19 -7.99
CA SER A 182 -9.73 -30.05 -8.04
C SER A 182 -10.55 -29.87 -9.32
N LEU A 183 -10.40 -28.73 -10.01
CA LEU A 183 -11.06 -28.46 -11.29
C LEU A 183 -10.33 -29.06 -12.52
N LEU A 184 -9.15 -29.66 -12.34
CA LEU A 184 -8.41 -30.38 -13.39
C LEU A 184 -8.72 -31.89 -13.41
N VAL A 185 -9.99 -32.25 -13.18
CA VAL A 185 -10.50 -33.60 -13.48
C VAL A 185 -11.25 -33.53 -14.82
N PHE A 186 -10.52 -33.70 -15.92
CA PHE A 186 -11.09 -34.09 -17.22
C PHE A 186 -10.58 -35.49 -17.58
#